data_AF-A0A1B2F5V0-F1
#
_entry.id   AF-A0A1B2F5V0-F1
#
_cell.length_a   1.000
_cell.length_b   1.000
_cell.length_c   1.000
_cell.angle_alpha   90.00
_cell.angle_beta   90.00
_cell.angle_gamma   90.00
#
_symmetry.space_group_name_H-M   'P 1'
#
loop_
_entity.id
_entity.type
_entity.pdbx_description
1 polymer ?
#
loop_
_entity_poly.entity_id
_entity_poly.type
_entity_poly.pdbx_seq_one_letter_code
_entity_poly.pdbx_strand_id
1 'polypeptide(L)'
;MSDFVKVTEIRASELPAYLEGINKLTREWTDRAARGECQWVCADCCYTFNEGMPDECYHGVQQCTDIIKRDKLRAMREGNEPS
;
A
#
# COMPACT_ATOMS: atom_id res chain seq x y z
N MET A 1 -24.57 -5.51 -18.22
CA MET A 1 -24.99 -6.45 -17.17
C MET A 1 -24.82 -5.72 -15.85
N SER A 2 -25.89 -5.53 -15.06
CA SER A 2 -25.77 -4.88 -13.77
C SER A 2 -25.30 -5.94 -12.78
N ASP A 3 -24.03 -5.88 -12.37
CA ASP A 3 -23.53 -6.75 -11.32
C ASP A 3 -24.26 -6.40 -10.02
N PHE A 4 -24.84 -7.41 -9.36
CA PHE A 4 -25.46 -7.22 -8.05
C PHE A 4 -24.38 -6.87 -7.03
N VAL A 5 -24.39 -5.63 -6.54
CA VAL A 5 -23.47 -5.18 -5.49
C VAL A 5 -23.91 -5.76 -4.15
N LYS A 6 -23.06 -6.58 -3.54
CA LYS A 6 -23.26 -7.04 -2.15
C LYS A 6 -22.84 -5.93 -1.19
N VAL A 7 -23.80 -5.39 -0.45
CA VAL A 7 -23.54 -4.46 0.67
C VAL A 7 -23.42 -5.27 1.96
N THR A 8 -22.33 -5.08 2.69
CA THR A 8 -22.14 -5.68 4.02
C THR A 8 -22.33 -4.59 5.06
N GLU A 9 -23.37 -4.71 5.87
CA GLU A 9 -23.58 -3.84 7.03
C GLU A 9 -22.62 -4.24 8.16
N ILE A 10 -22.01 -3.26 8.79
CA ILE A 10 -21.10 -3.44 9.93
C ILE A 10 -21.68 -2.66 11.10
N ARG A 11 -21.72 -3.25 12.29
CA ARG A 11 -22.20 -2.52 13.47
C ARG A 11 -21.23 -1.39 13.78
N ALA A 12 -21.74 -0.22 14.19
CA ALA A 12 -20.89 0.93 14.52
C ALA A 12 -19.83 0.60 15.60
N SER A 13 -20.14 -0.29 16.53
CA SER A 13 -19.20 -0.77 17.56
C SER A 13 -18.04 -1.59 17.02
N GLU A 14 -18.17 -2.18 15.83
CA GLU A 14 -17.16 -3.03 15.18
C GLU A 14 -16.29 -2.23 14.18
N LEU A 15 -16.72 -1.02 13.80
CA LEU A 15 -16.02 -0.17 12.84
C LEU A 15 -14.56 0.09 13.23
N PRO A 16 -14.19 0.41 14.49
CA PRO A 16 -12.80 0.65 14.84
C PRO A 16 -11.90 -0.56 14.57
N ALA A 17 -12.35 -1.77 14.94
CA ALA A 17 -11.59 -3.01 14.72
C ALA A 17 -11.49 -3.33 13.23
N TYR A 18 -12.54 -3.05 12.45
CA TYR A 18 -12.54 -3.23 11.01
C TYR A 18 -11.53 -2.30 10.31
N LEU A 19 -11.50 -1.01 10.69
CA LEU A 19 -10.54 -0.04 10.19
C LEU A 19 -9.10 -0.42 10.55
N GLU A 20 -8.87 -0.93 11.77
CA GLU A 20 -7.55 -1.43 12.16
C GLU A 20 -7.11 -2.62 11.30
N GLY A 21 -8.03 -3.53 10.97
CA GLY A 21 -7.78 -4.62 10.04
C GLY A 21 -7.37 -4.13 8.65
N ILE A 22 -8.07 -3.13 8.11
CA ILE A 22 -7.72 -2.52 6.82
C ILE A 22 -6.35 -1.85 6.90
N ASN A 23 -6.09 -1.06 7.95
CA ASN A 23 -4.81 -0.38 8.14
C ASN A 23 -3.64 -1.38 8.14
N LYS A 24 -3.81 -2.51 8.83
CA LYS A 24 -2.81 -3.59 8.84
C LYS A 24 -2.57 -4.14 7.43
N LEU A 25 -3.63 -4.53 6.72
CA LEU A 25 -3.52 -5.10 5.37
C LEU A 25 -2.87 -4.11 4.38
N THR A 26 -3.21 -2.82 4.46
CA THR A 26 -2.61 -1.80 3.60
C THR A 26 -1.13 -1.57 3.91
N ARG A 27 -0.72 -1.64 5.19
CA ARG A 27 0.69 -1.55 5.59
C ARG A 27 1.48 -2.75 5.07
N GLU A 28 0.95 -3.96 5.25
CA GLU A 28 1.55 -5.19 4.74
C GLU A 28 1.70 -5.16 3.21
N TRP A 29 0.66 -4.72 2.48
CA TRP A 29 0.74 -4.51 1.05
C TRP A 29 1.83 -3.49 0.67
N THR A 30 1.90 -2.36 1.38
CA THR A 30 2.92 -1.32 1.13
C THR A 30 4.33 -1.87 1.34
N ASP A 31 4.56 -2.64 2.39
CA ASP A 31 5.88 -3.21 2.67
C ASP A 31 6.28 -4.27 1.62
N ARG A 32 5.34 -5.13 1.19
CA ARG A 32 5.56 -6.08 0.09
C ARG A 32 5.88 -5.36 -1.23
N ALA A 33 5.12 -4.32 -1.56
CA ALA A 33 5.37 -3.49 -2.73
C ALA A 33 6.75 -2.82 -2.67
N ALA A 34 7.15 -2.32 -1.50
CA ALA A 34 8.45 -1.70 -1.26
C ALA A 34 9.63 -2.67 -1.47
N ARG A 35 9.42 -3.98 -1.23
CA ARG A 35 10.38 -5.06 -1.51
C ARG A 35 10.30 -5.62 -2.94
N GLY A 36 9.38 -5.14 -3.77
CA GLY A 36 9.19 -5.64 -5.14
C GLY A 36 8.40 -6.94 -5.25
N GLU A 37 7.64 -7.31 -4.22
CA GLU A 37 6.91 -8.59 -4.15
C GLU A 37 5.47 -8.53 -4.71
N CYS A 38 4.98 -7.33 -4.99
CA CYS A 38 3.68 -7.10 -5.61
C CYS A 38 3.63 -5.74 -6.31
N GLN A 39 2.59 -5.55 -7.13
CA GLN A 39 2.32 -4.26 -7.79
C GLN A 39 2.09 -3.16 -6.76
N TRP A 40 2.52 -1.95 -7.11
CA TRP A 40 2.32 -0.75 -6.30
C TRP A 40 1.60 0.32 -7.11
N VAL A 41 0.78 1.12 -6.43
CA VAL A 41 0.18 2.32 -7.02
C VAL A 41 0.53 3.52 -6.14
N CYS A 42 1.03 4.57 -6.77
CA CYS A 42 1.25 5.83 -6.07
C CYS A 42 -0.11 6.52 -5.82
N ALA A 43 -0.42 6.84 -4.56
CA ALA A 43 -1.69 7.48 -4.21
C ALA A 43 -1.83 8.90 -4.81
N ASP A 44 -0.71 9.62 -4.96
CA ASP A 44 -0.71 10.99 -5.48
C ASP A 44 -0.70 11.02 -7.01
N CYS A 45 0.19 10.25 -7.64
CA CYS A 45 0.31 10.24 -9.10
C CYS A 45 -0.70 9.31 -9.79
N CYS A 46 -1.41 8.46 -9.03
CA CYS A 46 -2.29 7.41 -9.53
C CYS A 46 -1.66 6.49 -10.59
N TYR A 47 -0.33 6.39 -10.59
CA TYR A 47 0.41 5.58 -11.55
C TYR A 47 0.73 4.21 -10.96
N THR A 48 0.49 3.17 -11.76
CA THR A 48 0.70 1.78 -11.38
C THR A 48 2.07 1.30 -11.84
N PHE A 49 2.81 0.70 -10.91
CA PHE A 49 4.08 0.04 -11.12
C PHE A 49 3.88 -1.46 -10.92
N ASN A 50 4.04 -2.26 -11.97
CA ASN A 50 3.74 -3.68 -11.92
C ASN A 50 4.83 -4.48 -11.18
N GLU A 51 6.03 -3.93 -11.13
CA GLU A 51 7.24 -4.51 -10.57
C GLU A 51 7.46 -4.11 -9.09
N GLY A 52 6.53 -3.36 -8.51
CA GLY A 52 6.59 -2.84 -7.15
C GLY A 52 7.01 -1.38 -7.05
N MET A 53 7.29 -0.93 -5.83
CA MET A 53 7.58 0.47 -5.56
C MET A 53 8.93 0.88 -6.20
N PRO A 54 8.98 1.91 -7.06
CA PRO A 54 10.21 2.36 -7.70
C PRO A 54 11.17 2.95 -6.66
N ASP A 55 12.39 3.32 -7.04
CA ASP A 55 13.34 3.99 -6.13
C ASP A 55 13.09 5.50 -5.97
N GLU A 56 12.39 6.08 -6.93
CA GLU A 56 11.98 7.48 -6.95
C GLU A 56 10.71 7.69 -7.77
N CYS A 57 10.09 8.87 -7.66
CA CYS A 57 8.90 9.18 -8.43
C CYS A 57 9.20 9.26 -9.93
N TYR A 58 8.49 8.48 -10.74
CA TYR A 58 8.58 8.49 -12.21
C TYR A 58 8.32 9.88 -12.82
N HIS A 59 7.49 10.70 -12.18
CA HIS A 59 7.14 12.05 -12.63
C HIS A 59 8.05 13.15 -12.03
N GLY A 60 9.07 12.78 -11.24
CA GLY A 60 9.98 13.74 -10.62
C GLY A 60 9.38 14.55 -9.45
N VAL A 61 8.26 14.11 -8.86
CA VAL A 61 7.65 14.81 -7.70
C VAL A 61 8.43 14.47 -6.44
N GLN A 62 9.10 15.48 -5.86
CA GLN A 62 9.99 15.29 -4.70
C GLN A 62 9.29 14.67 -3.49
N GLN A 63 8.08 15.11 -3.17
CA GLN A 63 7.31 14.57 -2.05
C GLN A 63 7.05 13.06 -2.21
N CYS A 64 6.68 12.61 -3.42
CA CYS A 64 6.49 11.20 -3.69
C CYS A 64 7.81 10.43 -3.57
N THR A 65 8.93 10.99 -4.05
CA THR A 65 10.27 10.41 -3.88
C THR A 65 10.64 10.24 -2.40
N ASP A 66 10.34 11.22 -1.55
CA ASP A 66 10.63 11.15 -0.12
C ASP A 66 9.80 10.05 0.58
N ILE A 67 8.52 9.93 0.20
CA ILE A 67 7.62 8.87 0.68
C ILE A 67 8.14 7.49 0.26
N ILE A 68 8.50 7.34 -1.01
CA ILE A 68 9.05 6.09 -1.57
C ILE A 68 10.29 5.67 -0.78
N LYS A 69 11.27 6.58 -0.63
CA LYS A 69 12.51 6.27 0.09
C LYS A 69 12.24 5.89 1.55
N ARG A 70 11.35 6.62 2.24
CA ARG A 70 10.94 6.29 3.60
C ARG A 70 10.35 4.88 3.70
N ASP A 71 9.43 4.53 2.80
CA ASP A 71 8.71 3.26 2.86
C ASP A 71 9.61 2.08 2.47
N LYS A 72 10.52 2.24 1.50
CA LYS A 72 11.57 1.24 1.21
C LYS A 72 12.51 1.06 2.39
N LEU A 73 12.97 2.14 3.03
CA LEU A 73 13.80 2.04 4.24
C LEU A 73 13.07 1.35 5.40
N ARG A 74 11.76 1.56 5.55
CA ARG A 74 10.94 0.88 6.56
C ARG A 74 10.83 -0.62 6.28
N ALA A 75 10.55 -0.99 5.03
CA ALA A 75 10.33 -2.37 4.62
C ALA A 75 11.60 -3.23 4.70
N MET A 76 12.79 -2.62 4.60
CA MET A 76 14.08 -3.29 4.68
C MET A 76 14.69 -3.35 6.10
N ARG A 77 13.93 -3.00 7.16
CA ARG A 77 14.41 -3.15 8.54
C ARG A 77 14.48 -4.63 8.95
N GLU A 78 15.44 -4.97 9.80
CA GLU A 78 15.57 -6.32 10.39
C GLU A 78 14.21 -6.83 10.92
N GLY A 79 13.84 -8.04 10.50
CA GLY A 79 12.53 -8.65 10.81
C GLY A 79 11.47 -8.53 9.69
N ASN A 80 11.75 -7.80 8.61
CA ASN A 80 10.85 -7.65 7.45
C ASN A 80 11.50 -8.09 6.11
N GLU A 81 12.62 -8.80 6.17
CA GLU A 81 13.39 -9.23 4.99
C GLU A 81 12.58 -10.22 4.12
N PRO A 82 12.71 -10.16 2.78
CA PRO A 82 12.13 -11.17 1.91
C PRO A 82 12.76 -12.53 2.20
N SER A 83 11.91 -13.53 2.44
CA SER A 83 12.31 -14.93 2.64
C SER A 83 12.80 -15.60 1.37
#